data_AF-A0A357D7G1-F1
#
_entry.id   AF-A0A357D7G1-F1
#
_cell.length_a   1.000
_cell.length_b   1.000
_cell.length_c   1.000
_cell.angle_alpha   90.00
_cell.angle_beta   90.00
_cell.angle_gamma   90.00
#
_symmetry.space_group_name_H-M   'P 1'
#
loop_
_entity.id
_entity.type
_entity.pdbx_description
1 polymer ?
#
loop_
_entity_poly.entity_id
_entity_poly.type
_entity_poly.pdbx_seq_one_letter_code
_entity_poly.pdbx_strand_id
1 'polypeptide(L)'
;MDLTKQLASELGFGLEQLNRTIKLFDEGNTLPFIARYRKEVTGGLDEEQLRRLEERLTYLRNLEARKEEVIRSIEEQGKLTPELAQAIQAATVRQDVEDYYRPFRPKRRTRATKAKEQGLEPLAALIWAQELTEGDPQEVAAPYLCPDLGVENTEQALAGALDIIAEQIADQATWRRIIRDFLWENAMLAAELKTEEPEAQVYRQYDQYAEQVKRIPPHRVLALNRGEKEGHLKVRLQLETEPLLGKLEALVLKGNTSIFTSYLKATVADSLDRLILPSIEREIRAALTETAEEQGVKVFGLNLRQLLLQPPVRGKTILGIDPGFRTGCKVVVVA
;
A
#
# COMPACT_ATOMS: atom_id res chain seq x y z
N MET A 1 4.94 -14.06 -17.63
CA MET A 1 3.69 -14.84 -17.76
C MET A 1 2.93 -14.27 -18.94
N ASP A 2 2.27 -15.07 -19.78
CA ASP A 2 1.58 -14.54 -20.97
C ASP A 2 0.38 -13.68 -20.53
N LEU A 3 0.53 -12.35 -20.58
CA LEU A 3 -0.44 -11.35 -20.13
C LEU A 3 -1.84 -11.63 -20.71
N THR A 4 -1.89 -12.08 -21.97
CA THR A 4 -3.14 -12.41 -22.66
C THR A 4 -3.86 -13.59 -22.00
N LYS A 5 -3.13 -14.58 -21.46
CA LYS A 5 -3.76 -15.72 -20.75
C LYS A 5 -4.39 -15.31 -19.43
N GLN A 6 -3.71 -14.42 -18.71
CA GLN A 6 -4.27 -13.86 -17.47
C GLN A 6 -5.54 -13.04 -17.76
N LEU A 7 -5.48 -12.15 -18.75
CA LEU A 7 -6.64 -11.35 -19.18
C LEU A 7 -7.81 -12.22 -19.66
N ALA A 8 -7.54 -13.30 -20.38
CA ALA A 8 -8.57 -14.24 -20.83
C ALA A 8 -9.29 -14.90 -19.65
N SER A 9 -8.54 -15.33 -18.64
CA SER A 9 -9.10 -15.94 -17.44
C SER A 9 -9.91 -14.95 -16.60
N GLU A 10 -9.47 -13.69 -16.51
CA GLU A 10 -10.11 -12.66 -15.67
C GLU A 10 -11.35 -12.05 -16.33
N LEU A 11 -11.31 -11.81 -17.65
CA LEU A 11 -12.36 -11.11 -18.39
C LEU A 11 -13.30 -12.07 -19.13
N GLY A 12 -12.94 -13.35 -19.25
CA GLY A 12 -13.74 -14.36 -19.95
C GLY A 12 -13.74 -14.22 -21.48
N PHE A 13 -12.75 -13.55 -22.05
CA PHE A 13 -12.62 -13.36 -23.50
C PHE A 13 -11.70 -14.41 -24.14
N GLY A 14 -11.89 -14.68 -25.43
CA GLY A 14 -11.02 -15.59 -26.17
C GLY A 14 -9.62 -15.01 -26.35
N LEU A 15 -8.57 -15.84 -26.27
CA LEU A 15 -7.18 -15.41 -26.42
C LEU A 15 -6.93 -14.67 -27.73
N GLU A 16 -7.50 -15.17 -28.83
CA GLU A 16 -7.32 -14.58 -30.15
C GLU A 16 -8.04 -13.22 -30.28
N GLN A 17 -9.19 -13.08 -29.64
CA GLN A 17 -9.96 -11.84 -29.56
C GLN A 17 -9.20 -10.77 -28.75
N LEU A 18 -8.61 -11.18 -27.62
CA LEU A 18 -7.77 -10.33 -26.80
C LEU A 18 -6.52 -9.87 -27.54
N ASN A 19 -5.77 -10.78 -28.17
CA ASN A 19 -4.56 -10.43 -28.93
C ASN A 19 -4.85 -9.41 -30.04
N ARG A 20 -5.94 -9.60 -30.79
CA ARG A 20 -6.37 -8.64 -31.82
C ARG A 20 -6.72 -7.28 -31.22
N THR A 21 -7.43 -7.26 -30.09
CA THR A 21 -7.85 -6.02 -29.43
C THR A 21 -6.68 -5.27 -28.79
N ILE A 22 -5.76 -5.98 -28.13
CA ILE A 22 -4.52 -5.44 -27.56
C ILE A 22 -3.68 -4.80 -28.65
N LYS A 23 -3.52 -5.46 -29.80
CA LYS A 23 -2.79 -4.91 -30.94
C LYS A 23 -3.36 -3.56 -31.40
N LEU A 24 -4.69 -3.40 -31.41
CA LEU A 24 -5.31 -2.13 -31.76
C LEU A 24 -4.95 -1.02 -30.76
N PHE A 25 -4.94 -1.31 -29.46
CA PHE A 25 -4.49 -0.35 -28.44
C PHE A 25 -3.00 0.00 -28.60
N ASP A 26 -2.17 -0.98 -28.92
CA ASP A 26 -0.72 -0.78 -29.13
C ASP A 26 -0.40 0.06 -30.38
N GLU A 27 -1.26 -0.01 -31.39
CA GLU A 27 -1.21 0.87 -32.56
C GLU A 27 -1.69 2.31 -32.27
N GLY A 28 -2.06 2.62 -31.01
CA GLY A 28 -2.49 3.94 -30.57
C GLY A 28 -3.95 4.27 -30.91
N ASN A 29 -4.76 3.27 -31.28
CA ASN A 29 -6.18 3.50 -31.53
C ASN A 29 -6.92 3.82 -30.22
N THR A 30 -7.79 4.83 -30.26
CA THR A 30 -8.59 5.21 -29.08
C THR A 30 -9.76 4.25 -28.85
N LEU A 31 -10.20 4.11 -27.60
CA LEU A 31 -11.35 3.28 -27.25
C LEU A 31 -12.60 3.61 -28.10
N PRO A 32 -13.02 4.88 -28.28
CA PRO A 32 -14.18 5.19 -29.13
C PRO A 32 -13.97 4.79 -30.60
N PHE A 33 -12.74 4.88 -31.11
CA PHE A 33 -12.43 4.46 -32.47
C PHE A 33 -12.56 2.94 -32.62
N ILE A 34 -12.00 2.17 -31.68
CA ILE A 34 -12.08 0.70 -31.67
C ILE A 34 -13.53 0.25 -31.57
N ALA A 35 -14.27 0.80 -30.60
CA ALA A 35 -15.67 0.47 -30.35
C ALA A 35 -16.57 0.75 -31.56
N ARG A 36 -16.27 1.79 -32.35
CA ARG A 36 -17.09 2.19 -33.49
C ARG A 36 -16.68 1.53 -34.81
N TYR A 37 -15.39 1.43 -35.08
CA TYR A 37 -14.86 1.10 -36.41
C TYR A 37 -14.07 -0.22 -36.47
N ARG A 38 -13.89 -0.91 -35.34
CA ARG A 38 -13.14 -2.18 -35.26
C ARG A 38 -13.91 -3.32 -34.59
N LYS A 39 -15.24 -3.22 -34.53
CA LYS A 39 -16.11 -4.25 -33.91
C LYS A 39 -15.87 -5.67 -34.42
N GLU A 40 -15.65 -5.83 -35.73
CA GLU A 40 -15.39 -7.15 -36.31
C GLU A 40 -14.05 -7.73 -35.85
N VAL A 41 -13.03 -6.88 -35.73
CA VAL A 41 -11.69 -7.26 -35.28
C VAL A 41 -11.70 -7.64 -33.79
N THR A 42 -12.49 -6.93 -32.99
CA THR A 42 -12.63 -7.19 -31.55
C THR A 42 -13.66 -8.26 -31.22
N GLY A 43 -14.35 -8.86 -32.21
CA GLY A 43 -15.41 -9.84 -31.94
C GLY A 43 -16.63 -9.25 -31.25
N GLY A 44 -16.91 -7.96 -31.43
CA GLY A 44 -18.11 -7.29 -30.94
C GLY A 44 -18.04 -6.74 -29.52
N LEU A 45 -16.84 -6.56 -28.95
CA LEU A 45 -16.70 -5.94 -27.62
C LEU A 45 -17.32 -4.54 -27.57
N ASP A 46 -18.08 -4.27 -26.50
CA ASP A 46 -18.65 -2.96 -26.24
C ASP A 46 -17.66 -1.99 -25.56
N GLU A 47 -18.06 -0.73 -25.41
CA GLU A 47 -17.21 0.32 -24.82
C GLU A 47 -16.83 0.05 -23.36
N GLU A 48 -17.69 -0.61 -22.58
CA GLU A 48 -17.41 -0.91 -21.17
C GLU A 48 -16.41 -2.07 -21.06
N GLN A 49 -16.58 -3.11 -21.88
CA GLN A 49 -15.66 -4.23 -21.99
C GLN A 49 -14.28 -3.78 -22.47
N LEU A 50 -14.22 -2.93 -23.50
CA LEU A 50 -12.96 -2.36 -23.99
C LEU A 50 -12.26 -1.51 -22.93
N ARG A 51 -13.02 -0.74 -22.13
CA ARG A 51 -12.46 0.06 -21.04
C ARG A 51 -11.85 -0.81 -19.95
N ARG A 52 -12.58 -1.82 -19.50
CA ARG A 52 -12.08 -2.77 -18.48
C ARG A 52 -10.82 -3.49 -18.96
N LEU A 53 -10.78 -3.86 -20.24
CA LEU A 53 -9.59 -4.44 -20.86
C LEU A 53 -8.40 -3.47 -20.85
N GLU A 54 -8.60 -2.23 -21.28
CA GLU A 54 -7.54 -1.21 -21.34
C GLU A 54 -6.97 -0.89 -19.94
N GLU A 55 -7.85 -0.68 -18.96
CA GLU A 55 -7.47 -0.44 -17.56
C GLU A 55 -6.67 -1.62 -17.00
N ARG A 56 -7.14 -2.85 -17.21
CA ARG A 56 -6.46 -4.04 -16.69
C ARG A 56 -5.14 -4.34 -17.42
N LEU A 57 -5.11 -4.19 -18.73
CA LEU A 57 -3.89 -4.32 -19.53
C LEU A 57 -2.82 -3.33 -19.06
N THR A 58 -3.21 -2.08 -18.83
CA THR A 58 -2.32 -1.03 -18.33
C THR A 58 -1.77 -1.39 -16.95
N TYR A 59 -2.63 -1.85 -16.04
CA TYR A 59 -2.20 -2.33 -14.73
C TYR A 59 -1.15 -3.45 -14.82
N LEU A 60 -1.43 -4.48 -15.63
CA LEU A 60 -0.53 -5.64 -15.73
C LEU A 60 0.80 -5.27 -16.39
N ARG A 61 0.80 -4.38 -17.39
CA ARG A 61 2.04 -3.84 -17.99
C ARG A 61 2.88 -3.08 -16.97
N ASN A 62 2.24 -2.23 -16.16
CA ASN A 62 2.92 -1.49 -15.10
C ASN A 62 3.50 -2.44 -14.03
N LEU A 63 2.80 -3.54 -13.73
CA LEU A 63 3.27 -4.57 -12.81
C LEU A 63 4.52 -5.28 -13.37
N GLU A 64 4.48 -5.75 -14.62
CA GLU A 64 5.63 -6.42 -15.26
C GLU A 64 6.83 -5.48 -15.38
N ALA A 65 6.62 -4.23 -15.82
CA ALA A 65 7.70 -3.23 -15.87
C ALA A 65 8.32 -3.00 -14.49
N ARG A 66 7.51 -2.98 -13.42
CA ARG A 66 8.00 -2.82 -12.05
C ARG A 66 8.77 -4.05 -11.57
N LYS A 67 8.34 -5.27 -11.91
CA LYS A 67 9.08 -6.51 -11.61
C LYS A 67 10.46 -6.49 -12.25
N GLU A 68 10.54 -6.14 -13.52
CA GLU A 68 11.81 -6.04 -14.27
C GLU A 68 12.76 -5.01 -13.63
N GLU A 69 12.24 -3.82 -13.30
CA GLU A 69 13.01 -2.76 -12.64
C GLU A 69 13.59 -3.24 -11.30
N VAL A 70 12.77 -3.90 -10.48
CA VAL A 70 13.16 -4.42 -9.17
C VAL A 70 14.20 -5.53 -9.31
N ILE A 71 13.99 -6.50 -10.22
CA ILE A 71 14.94 -7.59 -10.47
C ILE A 71 16.29 -7.02 -10.86
N ARG A 72 16.33 -6.10 -11.83
CA ARG A 72 17.55 -5.43 -12.27
C ARG A 72 18.24 -4.70 -11.12
N SER A 73 17.50 -3.96 -10.31
CA SER A 73 18.07 -3.22 -9.17
C SER A 73 18.69 -4.13 -8.11
N ILE A 74 18.11 -5.31 -7.87
CA ILE A 74 18.65 -6.29 -6.91
C ILE A 74 19.86 -7.04 -7.52
N GLU A 75 19.82 -7.31 -8.82
CA GLU A 75 20.92 -7.91 -9.58
C GLU A 75 22.16 -7.00 -9.60
N GLU A 76 21.98 -5.71 -9.83
CA GLU A 76 23.06 -4.69 -9.76
C GLU A 76 23.74 -4.64 -8.39
N GLN A 77 23.03 -5.02 -7.32
CA GLN A 77 23.58 -5.13 -5.97
C GLN A 77 24.26 -6.48 -5.69
N GLY A 78 24.21 -7.44 -6.63
CA GLY A 78 24.76 -8.79 -6.48
C GLY A 78 24.02 -9.65 -5.45
N LYS A 79 22.77 -9.31 -5.12
CA LYS A 79 21.97 -9.98 -4.06
C LYS A 79 20.78 -10.78 -4.59
N LEU A 80 20.63 -10.88 -5.91
CA LEU A 80 19.52 -11.60 -6.53
C LEU A 80 19.76 -13.11 -6.45
N THR A 81 18.96 -13.81 -5.65
CA THR A 81 18.96 -15.28 -5.64
C THR A 81 17.93 -15.83 -6.63
N PRO A 82 18.09 -17.06 -7.14
CA PRO A 82 17.11 -17.71 -8.02
C PRO A 82 15.71 -17.77 -7.40
N GLU A 83 15.62 -18.05 -6.09
CA GLU A 83 14.37 -18.13 -5.35
C GLU A 83 13.67 -16.77 -5.27
N LEU A 84 14.44 -15.70 -5.03
CA LEU A 84 13.92 -14.33 -4.98
C LEU A 84 13.44 -13.86 -6.35
N ALA A 85 14.21 -14.14 -7.41
CA ALA A 85 13.82 -13.82 -8.78
C ALA A 85 12.50 -14.52 -9.16
N GLN A 86 12.37 -15.80 -8.81
CA GLN A 86 11.14 -16.56 -9.04
C GLN A 86 9.97 -16.00 -8.24
N ALA A 87 10.17 -15.62 -6.97
CA ALA A 87 9.14 -15.03 -6.12
C ALA A 87 8.63 -13.69 -6.67
N ILE A 88 9.53 -12.82 -7.14
CA ILE A 88 9.18 -11.52 -7.75
C ILE A 88 8.42 -11.74 -9.08
N GLN A 89 8.87 -12.68 -9.92
CA GLN A 89 8.19 -13.00 -11.17
C GLN A 89 6.77 -13.54 -10.94
N ALA A 90 6.60 -14.38 -9.89
CA ALA A 90 5.33 -14.97 -9.52
C ALA A 90 4.35 -14.01 -8.83
N ALA A 91 4.81 -12.83 -8.37
CA ALA A 91 3.96 -11.84 -7.71
C ALA A 91 2.82 -11.38 -8.64
N THR A 92 1.59 -11.40 -8.15
CA THR A 92 0.39 -11.04 -8.93
C THR A 92 -0.10 -9.62 -8.64
N VAL A 93 0.41 -9.01 -7.57
CA VAL A 93 0.04 -7.67 -7.11
C VAL A 93 1.31 -6.85 -6.93
N ARG A 94 1.23 -5.56 -7.28
CA ARG A 94 2.36 -4.63 -7.16
C ARG A 94 2.92 -4.54 -5.74
N GLN A 95 2.06 -4.62 -4.73
CA GLN A 95 2.48 -4.52 -3.34
C GLN A 95 3.45 -5.66 -2.93
N ASP A 96 3.23 -6.88 -3.42
CA ASP A 96 4.13 -8.01 -3.15
C ASP A 96 5.53 -7.76 -3.73
N VAL A 97 5.59 -7.17 -4.94
CA VAL A 97 6.86 -6.78 -5.58
C VAL A 97 7.58 -5.72 -4.73
N GLU A 98 6.86 -4.73 -4.21
CA GLU A 98 7.45 -3.72 -3.31
C GLU A 98 7.94 -4.32 -1.98
N ASP A 99 7.21 -5.30 -1.44
CA ASP A 99 7.62 -6.00 -0.22
C ASP A 99 8.91 -6.80 -0.44
N TYR A 100 9.06 -7.49 -1.58
CA TYR A 100 10.31 -8.16 -1.94
C TYR A 100 11.48 -7.20 -2.20
N TYR A 101 11.19 -6.02 -2.75
CA TYR A 101 12.21 -5.01 -3.03
C TYR A 101 12.68 -4.26 -1.77
N ARG A 102 11.82 -4.18 -0.74
CA ARG A 102 12.04 -3.38 0.47
C ARG A 102 13.42 -3.55 1.14
N PRO A 103 13.98 -4.76 1.32
CA PRO A 103 15.30 -4.95 1.92
C PRO A 103 16.45 -4.33 1.11
N PHE A 104 16.26 -4.16 -0.20
CA PHE A 104 17.28 -3.72 -1.17
C PHE A 104 17.12 -2.25 -1.55
N ARG A 105 16.02 -1.61 -1.15
CA ARG A 105 15.78 -0.21 -1.41
C ARG A 105 16.79 0.65 -0.66
N PRO A 106 17.40 1.68 -1.28
CA PRO A 106 18.25 2.63 -0.58
C PRO A 106 17.51 3.26 0.61
N LYS A 107 18.05 3.08 1.82
CA LYS A 107 17.45 3.60 3.06
C LYS A 107 18.15 4.86 3.53
N ARG A 108 17.37 5.77 4.14
CA ARG A 108 17.94 6.83 4.98
C ARG A 108 18.67 6.18 6.15
N ARG A 109 19.68 6.85 6.71
CA ARG A 109 20.46 6.35 7.85
C ARG A 109 19.54 5.94 9.01
N THR A 110 19.28 4.64 9.18
CA THR A 110 18.42 4.09 10.24
C THR A 110 19.26 3.71 11.46
N ARG A 111 18.59 3.36 12.57
CA ARG A 111 19.29 2.79 13.74
C ARG A 111 20.02 1.50 13.35
N ALA A 112 19.40 0.65 12.53
CA ALA A 112 20.04 -0.54 11.99
C ALA A 112 21.23 -0.21 11.09
N THR A 113 21.12 0.75 10.16
CA THR A 113 22.26 1.17 9.34
C THR A 113 23.42 1.69 10.19
N LYS A 114 23.13 2.50 11.22
CA LYS A 114 24.14 2.96 12.17
C LYS A 114 24.79 1.78 12.89
N ALA A 115 24.01 0.83 13.41
CA ALA A 115 24.55 -0.35 14.09
C ALA A 115 25.41 -1.23 13.16
N LYS A 116 25.06 -1.31 11.86
CA LYS A 116 25.88 -1.97 10.83
C LYS A 116 27.21 -1.25 10.60
N GLU A 117 27.18 0.08 10.48
CA GLU A 117 28.39 0.93 10.41
C GLU A 117 29.28 0.77 11.65
N GLN A 118 28.68 0.46 12.81
CA GLN A 118 29.38 0.19 14.06
C GLN A 118 29.93 -1.24 14.18
N GLY A 119 29.75 -2.08 13.15
CA GLY A 119 30.29 -3.45 13.12
C GLY A 119 29.48 -4.47 13.94
N LEU A 120 28.23 -4.18 14.30
CA LEU A 120 27.39 -5.06 15.14
C LEU A 120 26.65 -6.16 14.35
N GLU A 121 26.87 -6.27 13.04
CA GLU A 121 26.28 -7.32 12.20
C GLU A 121 26.57 -8.75 12.68
N PRO A 122 27.80 -9.11 13.09
CA PRO A 122 28.08 -10.47 13.54
C PRO A 122 27.38 -10.80 14.87
N LEU A 123 27.24 -9.83 15.78
CA LEU A 123 26.46 -10.00 17.01
C LEU A 123 24.98 -10.20 16.70
N ALA A 124 24.42 -9.44 15.76
CA ALA A 124 23.05 -9.63 15.30
C ALA A 124 22.82 -11.02 14.69
N ALA A 125 23.77 -11.51 13.87
CA ALA A 125 23.70 -12.85 13.29
C ALA A 125 23.77 -13.95 14.36
N LEU A 126 24.63 -13.78 15.37
CA LEU A 126 24.74 -14.70 16.51
C LEU A 126 23.43 -14.76 17.31
N ILE A 127 22.85 -13.60 17.64
CA ILE A 127 21.56 -13.52 18.35
C ILE A 127 20.45 -14.17 17.52
N TRP A 128 20.42 -13.90 16.21
CA TRP A 128 19.43 -14.44 15.28
C TRP A 128 19.50 -15.97 15.14
N ALA A 129 20.69 -16.56 15.24
CA ALA A 129 20.89 -18.01 15.17
C ALA A 129 20.13 -18.74 16.28
N GLN A 130 20.07 -18.14 17.49
CA GLN A 130 19.42 -18.66 18.69
C GLN A 130 20.02 -19.97 19.23
N GLU A 131 21.30 -20.21 18.98
CA GLU A 131 21.97 -21.48 19.33
C GLU A 131 22.55 -21.48 20.76
N LEU A 132 22.84 -20.31 21.34
CA LEU A 132 23.38 -20.21 22.70
C LEU A 132 22.29 -20.38 23.77
N THR A 133 22.40 -21.44 24.57
CA THR A 133 21.43 -21.78 25.63
C THR A 133 21.92 -21.48 27.04
N GLU A 134 23.22 -21.23 27.22
CA GLU A 134 23.85 -20.95 28.51
C GLU A 134 24.82 -19.76 28.39
N GLY A 135 25.02 -19.03 29.49
CA GLY A 135 25.87 -17.84 29.57
C GLY A 135 25.09 -16.54 29.81
N ASP A 136 25.82 -15.42 29.93
CA ASP A 136 25.25 -14.08 30.05
C ASP A 136 25.27 -13.36 28.68
N PRO A 137 24.11 -12.90 28.17
CA PRO A 137 24.03 -12.04 26.98
C PRO A 137 25.01 -10.85 26.98
N GLN A 138 25.31 -10.28 28.14
CA GLN A 138 26.26 -9.16 28.27
C GLN A 138 27.70 -9.61 28.00
N GLU A 139 28.10 -10.79 28.49
CA GLU A 139 29.42 -11.36 28.24
C GLU A 139 29.60 -11.70 26.76
N VAL A 140 28.56 -12.21 26.11
CA VAL A 140 28.58 -12.49 24.66
C VAL A 140 28.69 -11.22 23.83
N ALA A 141 28.21 -10.08 24.34
CA ALA A 141 28.31 -8.79 23.68
C ALA A 141 29.67 -8.11 23.88
N ALA A 142 30.45 -8.47 24.91
CA ALA A 142 31.72 -7.83 25.24
C ALA A 142 32.78 -7.84 24.12
N PRO A 143 32.92 -8.91 23.29
CA PRO A 143 33.84 -8.91 22.16
C PRO A 143 33.47 -7.93 21.04
N TYR A 144 32.24 -7.41 21.04
CA TYR A 144 31.71 -6.51 20.00
C TYR A 144 31.73 -5.03 20.40
N LEU A 145 32.38 -4.70 21.52
CA LEU A 145 32.58 -3.31 21.93
C LEU A 145 33.58 -2.63 20.99
N CYS A 146 33.19 -1.46 20.51
CA CYS A 146 34.04 -0.64 19.66
C CYS A 146 33.87 0.83 20.04
N PRO A 147 34.61 1.33 21.04
CA PRO A 147 34.54 2.72 21.46
C PRO A 147 34.83 3.71 20.32
N ASP A 148 35.73 3.34 19.41
CA ASP A 148 36.09 4.16 18.23
C ASP A 148 34.92 4.35 17.25
N LEU A 149 33.97 3.41 17.24
CA LEU A 149 32.74 3.48 16.46
C LEU A 149 31.54 3.94 17.31
N GLY A 150 31.75 4.33 18.57
CA GLY A 150 30.70 4.82 19.47
C GLY A 150 29.84 3.72 20.10
N VAL A 151 30.41 2.53 20.32
CA VAL A 151 29.84 1.45 21.12
C VAL A 151 30.69 1.27 22.37
N GLU A 152 30.30 1.94 23.45
CA GLU A 152 31.09 2.10 24.68
C GLU A 152 30.80 1.00 25.71
N ASN A 153 29.63 0.37 25.65
CA ASN A 153 29.22 -0.65 26.61
C ASN A 153 28.37 -1.76 25.96
N THR A 154 28.23 -2.88 26.68
CA THR A 154 27.59 -4.10 26.19
C THR A 154 26.10 -3.91 25.94
N GLU A 155 25.43 -3.03 26.69
CA GLU A 155 24.03 -2.67 26.45
C GLU A 155 23.86 -1.96 25.10
N GLN A 156 24.76 -1.05 24.73
CA GLN A 156 24.74 -0.39 23.43
C GLN A 156 25.00 -1.38 22.29
N ALA A 157 25.92 -2.33 22.48
CA ALA A 157 26.20 -3.38 21.50
C ALA A 157 24.96 -4.27 21.26
N LEU A 158 24.31 -4.72 22.35
CA LEU A 158 23.06 -5.49 22.28
C LEU A 158 21.95 -4.67 21.61
N ALA A 159 21.71 -3.43 22.05
CA ALA A 159 20.68 -2.58 21.48
C ALA A 159 20.87 -2.36 19.97
N GLY A 160 22.10 -2.10 19.53
CA GLY A 160 22.41 -1.96 18.11
C GLY A 160 22.21 -3.24 17.31
N ALA A 161 22.62 -4.40 17.84
CA ALA A 161 22.36 -5.69 17.22
C ALA A 161 20.85 -6.00 17.12
N LEU A 162 20.07 -5.66 18.15
CA LEU A 162 18.62 -5.82 18.15
C LEU A 162 17.93 -4.84 17.19
N ASP A 163 18.44 -3.62 17.00
CA ASP A 163 17.95 -2.69 15.97
C ASP A 163 18.14 -3.26 14.55
N ILE A 164 19.26 -3.98 14.30
CA ILE A 164 19.48 -4.70 13.03
C ILE A 164 18.42 -5.80 12.85
N ILE A 165 18.18 -6.59 13.89
CA ILE A 165 17.19 -7.67 13.86
C ILE A 165 15.76 -7.12 13.70
N ALA A 166 15.41 -6.04 14.38
CA ALA A 166 14.11 -5.39 14.25
C ALA A 166 13.83 -4.96 12.81
N GLU A 167 14.84 -4.39 12.13
CA GLU A 167 14.72 -4.02 10.72
C GLU A 167 14.62 -5.26 9.81
N GLN A 168 15.39 -6.32 10.08
CA GLN A 168 15.28 -7.59 9.35
C GLN A 168 13.88 -8.18 9.47
N ILE A 169 13.29 -8.21 10.68
CA ILE A 169 11.92 -8.67 10.91
C ILE A 169 10.92 -7.81 10.13
N ALA A 170 11.07 -6.49 10.19
CA ALA A 170 10.14 -5.56 9.56
C ALA A 170 10.13 -5.61 8.02
N ASP A 171 11.21 -6.10 7.41
CA ASP A 171 11.37 -6.21 5.96
C ASP A 171 11.01 -7.59 5.40
N GLN A 172 10.68 -8.58 6.24
CA GLN A 172 10.26 -9.90 5.76
C GLN A 172 8.92 -9.83 5.02
N ALA A 173 8.95 -9.98 3.70
CA ALA A 173 7.78 -9.86 2.83
C ALA A 173 6.61 -10.75 3.26
N THR A 174 6.88 -12.01 3.64
CA THR A 174 5.85 -12.95 4.07
C THR A 174 5.14 -12.48 5.35
N TRP A 175 5.88 -11.94 6.32
CA TRP A 175 5.32 -11.49 7.59
C TRP A 175 4.53 -10.20 7.40
N ARG A 176 5.03 -9.28 6.57
CA ARG A 176 4.30 -8.07 6.17
C ARG A 176 2.95 -8.40 5.55
N ARG A 177 2.90 -9.39 4.64
CA ARG A 177 1.64 -9.85 4.04
C ARG A 177 0.66 -10.37 5.09
N ILE A 178 1.11 -11.27 5.97
CA ILE A 178 0.27 -11.83 7.06
C ILE A 178 -0.31 -10.71 7.94
N ILE A 179 0.53 -9.73 8.31
CA ILE A 179 0.12 -8.62 9.17
C ILE A 179 -0.84 -7.71 8.41
N ARG A 180 -0.58 -7.38 7.14
CA ARG A 180 -1.47 -6.59 6.28
C ARG A 180 -2.85 -7.22 6.16
N ASP A 181 -2.91 -8.51 5.84
CA ASP A 181 -4.17 -9.25 5.70
C ASP A 181 -4.94 -9.26 7.03
N PHE A 182 -4.24 -9.45 8.15
CA PHE A 182 -4.86 -9.41 9.47
C PHE A 182 -5.41 -8.01 9.80
N LEU A 183 -4.66 -6.94 9.52
CA LEU A 183 -5.13 -5.56 9.74
C LEU A 183 -6.31 -5.23 8.84
N TRP A 184 -6.28 -5.66 7.57
CA TRP A 184 -7.39 -5.44 6.65
C TRP A 184 -8.70 -6.05 7.17
N GLU A 185 -8.61 -7.26 7.71
CA GLU A 185 -9.77 -7.98 8.24
C GLU A 185 -10.20 -7.49 9.62
N ASN A 186 -9.30 -7.08 10.52
CA ASN A 186 -9.64 -6.89 11.93
C ASN A 186 -9.47 -5.45 12.45
N ALA A 187 -8.71 -4.59 11.76
CA ALA A 187 -8.47 -3.24 12.23
C ALA A 187 -9.71 -2.35 12.06
N MET A 188 -9.86 -1.41 12.99
CA MET A 188 -10.88 -0.37 12.97
C MET A 188 -10.23 0.94 12.56
N LEU A 189 -10.78 1.63 11.55
CA LEU A 189 -10.44 3.01 11.27
C LEU A 189 -11.22 3.90 12.24
N ALA A 190 -10.49 4.53 13.16
CA ALA A 190 -11.05 5.38 14.19
C ALA A 190 -10.74 6.85 13.94
N ALA A 191 -11.67 7.71 14.34
CA ALA A 191 -11.55 9.16 14.23
C ALA A 191 -12.02 9.85 15.50
N GLU A 192 -11.32 10.94 15.85
CA GLU A 192 -11.60 11.79 17.01
C GLU A 192 -11.50 13.26 16.57
N LEU A 193 -12.38 14.13 17.09
CA LEU A 193 -12.21 15.57 16.90
C LEU A 193 -11.00 16.09 17.69
N LYS A 194 -10.28 17.03 17.08
CA LYS A 194 -9.15 17.74 17.71
C LYS A 194 -9.58 19.02 18.42
N THR A 195 -10.59 19.72 17.89
CA THR A 195 -11.07 21.02 18.39
C THR A 195 -12.59 21.11 18.28
N GLU A 196 -13.23 21.95 19.09
CA GLU A 196 -14.68 22.21 19.05
C GLU A 196 -15.06 23.45 18.21
N GLU A 197 -14.13 23.95 17.40
CA GLU A 197 -14.33 25.17 16.58
C GLU A 197 -15.53 25.04 15.62
N PRO A 198 -16.18 26.16 15.24
CA PRO A 198 -17.34 26.13 14.34
C PRO A 198 -17.06 25.41 13.01
N GLU A 199 -15.86 25.57 12.44
CA GLU A 199 -15.45 24.84 11.22
C GLU A 199 -15.35 23.32 11.46
N ALA A 200 -14.91 22.90 12.65
CA ALA A 200 -14.80 21.49 13.01
C ALA A 200 -16.17 20.80 13.20
N GLN A 201 -17.24 21.58 13.46
CA GLN A 201 -18.59 21.04 13.69
C GLN A 201 -19.17 20.31 12.46
N VAL A 202 -18.67 20.61 11.26
CA VAL A 202 -19.02 19.87 10.03
C VAL A 202 -18.66 18.38 10.15
N TYR A 203 -17.65 18.06 10.96
CA TYR A 203 -17.15 16.71 11.18
C TYR A 203 -17.67 16.05 12.47
N ARG A 204 -18.60 16.68 13.20
CA ARG A 204 -19.11 16.18 14.49
C ARG A 204 -19.59 14.72 14.45
N GLN A 205 -20.16 14.27 13.33
CA GLN A 205 -20.62 12.89 13.15
C GLN A 205 -19.48 11.85 13.18
N TYR A 206 -18.22 12.29 13.06
CA TYR A 206 -17.02 11.48 13.11
C TYR A 206 -16.28 11.59 14.45
N ASP A 207 -16.89 12.20 15.46
CA ASP A 207 -16.33 12.16 16.82
C ASP A 207 -16.51 10.76 17.43
N GLN A 208 -15.46 10.24 18.06
CA GLN A 208 -15.44 8.89 18.64
C GLN A 208 -15.95 7.81 17.67
N TYR A 209 -15.74 8.03 16.38
CA TYR A 209 -16.19 7.13 15.34
C TYR A 209 -15.16 6.02 15.15
N ALA A 210 -15.63 4.79 14.99
CA ALA A 210 -14.81 3.65 14.65
C ALA A 210 -15.57 2.72 13.70
N GLU A 211 -14.95 2.33 12.58
CA GLU A 211 -15.53 1.38 11.64
C GLU A 211 -14.46 0.44 11.07
N GLN A 212 -14.83 -0.81 10.83
CA GLN A 212 -13.92 -1.84 10.32
C GLN A 212 -13.36 -1.46 8.95
N VAL A 213 -12.04 -1.58 8.77
CA VAL A 213 -11.33 -1.23 7.53
C VAL A 213 -11.97 -1.87 6.30
N LYS A 214 -12.28 -3.17 6.37
CA LYS A 214 -12.90 -3.91 5.26
C LYS A 214 -14.31 -3.43 4.87
N ARG A 215 -15.03 -2.77 5.78
CA ARG A 215 -16.46 -2.43 5.62
C ARG A 215 -16.72 -0.95 5.42
N ILE A 216 -15.74 -0.08 5.70
CA ILE A 216 -15.95 1.36 5.66
C ILE A 216 -16.35 1.83 4.24
N PRO A 217 -17.47 2.57 4.11
CA PRO A 217 -17.88 3.11 2.82
C PRO A 217 -16.89 4.16 2.25
N PRO A 218 -16.65 4.16 0.93
CA PRO A 218 -15.83 5.14 0.22
C PRO A 218 -16.04 6.61 0.62
N HIS A 219 -17.30 7.06 0.67
CA HIS A 219 -17.60 8.46 0.98
C HIS A 219 -17.20 8.86 2.41
N ARG A 220 -17.20 7.92 3.37
CA ARG A 220 -16.74 8.17 4.74
C ARG A 220 -15.22 8.28 4.79
N VAL A 221 -14.50 7.42 4.05
CA VAL A 221 -13.04 7.55 3.88
C VAL A 221 -12.66 8.94 3.38
N LEU A 222 -13.34 9.45 2.35
CA LEU A 222 -13.09 10.80 1.81
C LEU A 222 -13.38 11.90 2.84
N ALA A 223 -14.46 11.76 3.62
CA ALA A 223 -14.81 12.73 4.66
C ALA A 223 -13.78 12.75 5.81
N LEU A 224 -13.34 11.57 6.27
CA LEU A 224 -12.30 11.42 7.27
C LEU A 224 -10.97 12.01 6.80
N ASN A 225 -10.54 11.68 5.59
CA ASN A 225 -9.32 12.24 4.98
C ASN A 225 -9.39 13.76 4.85
N ARG A 226 -10.56 14.31 4.49
CA ARG A 226 -10.77 15.76 4.40
C ARG A 226 -10.65 16.42 5.77
N GLY A 227 -11.38 15.92 6.77
CA GLY A 227 -11.34 16.46 8.13
C GLY A 227 -9.94 16.35 8.75
N GLU A 228 -9.18 15.31 8.44
CA GLU A 228 -7.79 15.19 8.89
C GLU A 228 -6.89 16.22 8.19
N LYS A 229 -7.02 16.39 6.87
CA LYS A 229 -6.24 17.35 6.08
C LYS A 229 -6.49 18.80 6.48
N GLU A 230 -7.73 19.11 6.85
CA GLU A 230 -8.13 20.42 7.38
C GLU A 230 -7.74 20.60 8.86
N GLY A 231 -7.24 19.55 9.52
CA GLY A 231 -6.75 19.62 10.90
C GLY A 231 -7.82 19.47 11.98
N HIS A 232 -9.08 19.19 11.60
CA HIS A 232 -10.19 19.03 12.52
C HIS A 232 -10.32 17.62 13.10
N LEU A 233 -9.88 16.60 12.35
CA LEU A 233 -9.90 15.20 12.79
C LEU A 233 -8.50 14.64 13.02
N LYS A 234 -8.46 13.63 13.87
CA LYS A 234 -7.33 12.72 14.07
C LYS A 234 -7.77 11.33 13.67
N VAL A 235 -7.22 10.79 12.59
CA VAL A 235 -7.62 9.47 12.06
C VAL A 235 -6.50 8.48 12.31
N ARG A 236 -6.82 7.31 12.85
CA ARG A 236 -5.85 6.25 13.18
C ARG A 236 -6.45 4.87 12.95
N LEU A 237 -5.60 3.90 12.64
CA LEU A 237 -6.00 2.49 12.80
C LEU A 237 -5.89 2.06 14.26
N GLN A 238 -6.97 1.49 14.78
CA GLN A 238 -7.03 0.82 16.07
C GLN A 238 -7.08 -0.69 15.84
N LEU A 239 -6.24 -1.43 16.56
CA LEU A 239 -6.25 -2.89 16.55
C LEU A 239 -5.76 -3.45 17.89
N GLU A 240 -6.18 -4.67 18.19
CA GLU A 240 -5.57 -5.49 19.23
C GLU A 240 -4.29 -6.12 18.67
N THR A 241 -3.14 -5.78 19.25
CA THR A 241 -1.82 -6.22 18.75
C THR A 241 -1.36 -7.56 19.33
N GLU A 242 -1.94 -8.01 20.45
CA GLU A 242 -1.51 -9.24 21.13
C GLU A 242 -1.61 -10.51 20.25
N PRO A 243 -2.68 -10.72 19.46
CA PRO A 243 -2.76 -11.88 18.57
C PRO A 243 -1.70 -11.86 17.45
N LEU A 244 -1.31 -10.68 16.99
CA LEU A 244 -0.26 -10.51 15.98
C LEU A 244 1.11 -10.74 16.58
N LEU A 245 1.34 -10.20 17.78
CA LEU A 245 2.60 -10.36 18.50
C LEU A 245 2.90 -11.84 18.72
N GLY A 246 1.93 -12.61 19.24
CA GLY A 246 2.11 -14.05 19.45
C GLY A 246 2.41 -14.83 18.16
N LYS A 247 1.80 -14.46 17.03
CA LYS A 247 2.11 -15.05 15.72
C LYS A 247 3.51 -14.71 15.24
N LEU A 248 3.93 -13.45 15.38
CA LEU A 248 5.24 -13.00 14.94
C LEU A 248 6.35 -13.60 15.83
N GLU A 249 6.13 -13.69 17.15
CA GLU A 249 7.01 -14.39 18.08
C GLU A 249 7.19 -15.85 17.69
N ALA A 250 6.12 -16.57 17.36
CA ALA A 250 6.19 -17.97 16.93
C ALA A 250 6.94 -18.18 15.60
N LEU A 251 7.00 -17.16 14.74
CA LEU A 251 7.74 -17.20 13.47
C LEU A 251 9.23 -16.88 13.66
N VAL A 252 9.56 -16.03 14.64
CA VAL A 252 10.92 -15.57 14.90
C VAL A 252 11.66 -16.49 15.87
N LEU A 253 11.00 -16.97 16.92
CA LEU A 253 11.62 -17.79 17.96
C LEU A 253 11.68 -19.26 17.53
N LYS A 254 12.88 -19.86 17.59
CA LYS A 254 13.10 -21.28 17.30
C LYS A 254 12.89 -22.19 18.53
N GLY A 255 12.45 -21.61 19.64
CA GLY A 255 12.29 -22.23 20.94
C GLY A 255 12.38 -21.17 22.05
N ASN A 256 12.35 -21.61 23.32
CA ASN A 256 12.48 -20.74 24.49
C ASN A 256 13.75 -21.03 25.31
N THR A 257 14.74 -21.68 24.70
CA THR A 257 15.97 -22.15 25.38
C THR A 257 17.15 -21.20 25.21
N SER A 258 17.06 -20.22 24.31
CA SER A 258 18.16 -19.29 24.04
C SER A 258 18.29 -18.25 25.16
N ILE A 259 19.52 -17.87 25.49
CA ILE A 259 19.82 -16.76 26.43
C ILE A 259 19.26 -15.42 25.92
N PHE A 260 19.03 -15.29 24.61
CA PHE A 260 18.51 -14.07 23.98
C PHE A 260 16.99 -14.05 23.84
N THR A 261 16.26 -15.05 24.35
CA THR A 261 14.80 -15.18 24.14
C THR A 261 14.04 -13.93 24.60
N SER A 262 14.38 -13.37 25.76
CA SER A 262 13.75 -12.14 26.28
C SER A 262 14.03 -10.92 25.39
N TYR A 263 15.27 -10.75 24.94
CA TYR A 263 15.67 -9.69 24.03
C TYR A 263 14.97 -9.80 22.67
N LEU A 264 14.86 -11.00 22.12
CA LEU A 264 14.16 -11.25 20.86
C LEU A 264 12.66 -10.96 20.98
N LYS A 265 11.99 -11.35 22.07
CA LYS A 265 10.58 -11.00 22.29
C LYS A 265 10.36 -9.49 22.32
N ALA A 266 11.20 -8.76 23.07
CA ALA A 266 11.15 -7.30 23.10
C ALA A 266 11.42 -6.69 21.70
N THR A 267 12.33 -7.28 20.94
CA THR A 267 12.66 -6.84 19.57
C THR A 267 11.53 -7.10 18.59
N VAL A 268 10.83 -8.23 18.73
CA VAL A 268 9.64 -8.53 17.93
C VAL A 268 8.56 -7.50 18.19
N ALA A 269 8.27 -7.19 19.47
CA ALA A 269 7.31 -6.16 19.84
C ALA A 269 7.69 -4.77 19.29
N ASP A 270 8.94 -4.34 19.47
CA ASP A 270 9.43 -3.07 18.93
C ASP A 270 9.36 -3.02 17.40
N SER A 271 9.74 -4.11 16.71
CA SER A 271 9.66 -4.19 15.25
C SER A 271 8.21 -4.05 14.74
N LEU A 272 7.25 -4.67 15.45
CA LEU A 272 5.84 -4.59 15.12
C LEU A 272 5.33 -3.15 15.28
N ASP A 273 5.52 -2.56 16.46
CA ASP A 273 4.96 -1.26 16.83
C ASP A 273 5.62 -0.09 16.11
N ARG A 274 6.96 -0.08 16.04
CA ARG A 274 7.72 1.07 15.52
C ARG A 274 7.87 1.04 14.01
N LEU A 275 7.96 -0.14 13.39
CA LEU A 275 8.34 -0.28 11.98
C LEU A 275 7.22 -0.84 11.11
N ILE A 276 6.61 -1.96 11.51
CA ILE A 276 5.65 -2.68 10.68
C ILE A 276 4.29 -1.96 10.67
N LEU A 277 3.67 -1.76 11.83
CA LEU A 277 2.32 -1.17 11.94
C LEU A 277 2.23 0.21 11.29
N PRO A 278 3.14 1.18 11.54
CA PRO A 278 3.05 2.51 10.91
C PRO A 278 3.27 2.47 9.40
N SER A 279 3.99 1.47 8.88
CA SER A 279 4.16 1.27 7.45
C SER A 279 2.89 0.71 6.82
N ILE A 280 2.34 -0.36 7.41
CA ILE A 280 1.15 -1.03 6.89
C ILE A 280 -0.10 -0.16 7.06
N GLU A 281 -0.19 0.64 8.12
CA GLU A 281 -1.27 1.62 8.29
C GLU A 281 -1.31 2.60 7.11
N ARG A 282 -0.16 3.13 6.69
CA ARG A 282 -0.08 4.01 5.52
C ARG A 282 -0.47 3.30 4.23
N GLU A 283 -0.06 2.04 4.06
CA GLU A 283 -0.45 1.21 2.91
C GLU A 283 -1.96 1.00 2.85
N ILE A 284 -2.58 0.61 3.97
CA ILE A 284 -4.03 0.40 4.07
C ILE A 284 -4.79 1.70 3.82
N ARG A 285 -4.36 2.80 4.45
CA ARG A 285 -4.97 4.11 4.25
C ARG A 285 -4.87 4.60 2.81
N ALA A 286 -3.74 4.36 2.14
CA ALA A 286 -3.58 4.67 0.73
C ALA A 286 -4.55 3.84 -0.14
N ALA A 287 -4.65 2.54 0.10
CA ALA A 287 -5.55 1.65 -0.63
C ALA A 287 -7.04 2.03 -0.43
N LEU A 288 -7.44 2.37 0.80
CA LEU A 288 -8.78 2.89 1.09
C LEU A 288 -9.05 4.20 0.34
N THR A 289 -8.06 5.08 0.29
CA THR A 289 -8.17 6.37 -0.40
C THR A 289 -8.31 6.20 -1.90
N GLU A 290 -7.46 5.37 -2.52
CA GLU A 290 -7.52 5.04 -3.95
C GLU A 290 -8.89 4.46 -4.33
N THR A 291 -9.35 3.45 -3.59
CA THR A 291 -10.69 2.85 -3.77
C THR A 291 -11.81 3.91 -3.64
N ALA A 292 -11.66 4.82 -2.68
CA ALA A 292 -12.66 5.82 -2.42
C ALA A 292 -12.72 6.92 -3.48
N GLU A 293 -11.56 7.34 -3.99
CA GLU A 293 -11.43 8.30 -5.08
C GLU A 293 -11.95 7.71 -6.39
N GLU A 294 -11.58 6.48 -6.73
CA GLU A 294 -12.09 5.77 -7.91
C GLU A 294 -13.62 5.69 -7.91
N GLN A 295 -14.21 5.29 -6.78
CA GLN A 295 -15.66 5.25 -6.63
C GLN A 295 -16.29 6.65 -6.74
N GLY A 296 -15.66 7.66 -6.15
CA GLY A 296 -16.09 9.06 -6.28
C GLY A 296 -16.10 9.53 -7.74
N VAL A 297 -14.99 9.33 -8.45
CA VAL A 297 -14.85 9.67 -9.88
C VAL A 297 -15.88 8.93 -10.72
N LYS A 298 -16.14 7.65 -10.44
CA LYS A 298 -17.17 6.87 -11.14
C LYS A 298 -18.56 7.49 -10.98
N VAL A 299 -18.95 7.87 -9.77
CA VAL A 299 -20.23 8.53 -9.51
C VAL A 299 -20.32 9.89 -10.21
N PHE A 300 -19.26 10.71 -10.12
CA PHE A 300 -19.22 11.99 -10.84
C PHE A 300 -19.31 11.83 -12.35
N GLY A 301 -18.62 10.83 -12.91
CA GLY A 301 -18.67 10.50 -14.33
C GLY A 301 -20.08 10.08 -14.78
N LEU A 302 -20.78 9.28 -13.97
CA LEU A 302 -22.18 8.91 -14.24
C LEU A 302 -23.11 10.14 -14.23
N ASN A 303 -22.97 11.01 -13.24
CA ASN A 303 -23.76 12.25 -13.14
C ASN A 303 -23.49 13.18 -14.32
N LEU A 304 -22.22 13.38 -14.68
CA LEU A 304 -21.82 14.20 -15.82
C LEU A 304 -22.35 13.64 -17.14
N ARG A 305 -22.27 12.31 -17.34
CA ARG A 305 -22.82 11.65 -18.53
C ARG A 305 -24.32 11.93 -18.68
N GLN A 306 -25.09 11.85 -17.58
CA GLN A 306 -26.52 12.15 -17.61
C GLN A 306 -26.80 13.60 -18.01
N LEU A 307 -26.01 14.56 -17.49
CA LEU A 307 -26.13 15.97 -17.87
C LEU A 307 -25.80 16.21 -19.35
N LEU A 308 -24.75 15.58 -19.88
CA LEU A 308 -24.33 15.73 -21.28
C LEU A 308 -25.30 15.09 -22.28
N LEU A 309 -26.03 14.05 -21.86
CA LEU A 309 -27.02 13.35 -22.70
C LEU A 309 -28.42 13.96 -22.58
N GLN A 310 -28.57 15.09 -21.90
CA GLN A 310 -29.86 15.79 -21.86
C GLN A 310 -30.28 16.21 -23.28
N PRO A 311 -31.56 16.00 -23.66
CA PRO A 311 -32.03 16.39 -24.97
C PRO A 311 -31.90 17.91 -25.15
N PRO A 312 -31.29 18.37 -26.26
CA PRO A 312 -31.12 19.80 -26.49
C PRO A 312 -32.45 20.47 -26.81
N VAL A 313 -32.70 21.64 -26.22
CA VAL A 313 -33.83 22.51 -26.60
C VAL A 313 -33.44 23.28 -27.87
N ARG A 314 -34.16 23.04 -28.98
CA ARG A 314 -33.86 23.63 -30.30
C ARG A 314 -34.94 24.61 -30.75
N GLY A 315 -34.52 25.69 -31.42
CA GLY A 315 -35.42 26.62 -32.11
C GLY A 315 -36.34 27.43 -31.18
N LYS A 316 -35.87 27.70 -29.96
CA LYS A 316 -36.58 28.50 -28.95
C LYS A 316 -35.66 29.59 -28.45
N THR A 317 -36.21 30.77 -28.20
CA THR A 317 -35.54 31.82 -27.44
C THR A 317 -35.46 31.40 -25.97
N ILE A 318 -34.26 31.42 -25.39
CA ILE A 318 -33.97 30.97 -24.03
C ILE A 318 -33.58 32.18 -23.17
N LEU A 319 -34.22 32.30 -22.00
CA LEU A 319 -33.80 33.20 -20.92
C LEU A 319 -32.98 32.40 -19.90
N GLY A 320 -31.66 32.58 -19.89
CA GLY A 320 -30.77 32.01 -18.89
C GLY A 320 -30.74 32.89 -17.64
N ILE A 321 -31.00 32.29 -16.47
CA ILE A 321 -30.97 32.97 -15.17
C ILE A 321 -29.93 32.28 -14.29
N ASP A 322 -28.88 33.00 -13.94
CA ASP A 322 -27.89 32.58 -12.93
C ASP A 322 -28.22 33.26 -11.59
N PRO A 323 -28.81 32.52 -10.62
CA PRO A 323 -29.32 33.10 -9.38
C PRO A 323 -28.20 33.52 -8.42
N GLY A 324 -28.36 34.68 -7.79
CA GLY A 324 -27.43 35.16 -6.77
C GLY A 324 -28.13 36.04 -5.72
N PHE A 325 -27.81 35.81 -4.44
CA PHE A 325 -28.37 36.58 -3.32
C PHE A 325 -27.70 37.96 -3.19
N ARG A 326 -26.42 38.00 -2.84
CA ARG A 326 -25.70 39.27 -2.56
C ARG A 326 -25.52 40.13 -3.82
N THR A 327 -25.25 39.51 -4.96
CA THR A 327 -24.93 40.20 -6.22
C THR A 327 -26.13 40.35 -7.17
N GLY A 328 -27.32 39.90 -6.76
CA GLY A 328 -28.47 39.75 -7.65
C GLY A 328 -28.31 38.63 -8.70
N CYS A 329 -29.39 38.40 -9.45
CA CYS A 329 -29.45 37.43 -10.55
C CYS A 329 -28.88 38.00 -11.85
N LYS A 330 -28.10 37.20 -12.57
CA LYS A 330 -27.59 37.56 -13.91
C LYS A 330 -28.53 36.95 -14.93
N VAL A 331 -28.83 37.71 -15.96
CA VAL A 331 -29.84 37.35 -16.95
C VAL A 331 -29.27 37.50 -18.34
N VAL A 332 -29.45 36.49 -19.17
CA VAL A 332 -29.05 36.49 -20.59
C VAL A 332 -30.18 35.95 -21.45
N VAL A 333 -30.41 36.55 -22.61
CA VAL A 333 -31.35 36.07 -23.63
C VAL A 333 -30.55 35.54 -24.81
N VAL A 334 -30.80 34.29 -25.20
CA VAL A 334 -30.27 33.67 -26.42
C VAL A 334 -31.46 33.42 -27.34
N ALA A 335 -31.57 34.18 -28.43
CA ALA A 335 -32.72 34.17 -29.32
C ALA A 335 -32.58 33.19 -30.48
#